data_AF-A0A0G4KUX4-F1
#
_entry.id   AF-A0A0G4KUX4-F1
#
_cell.length_a   1.000
_cell.length_b   1.000
_cell.length_c   1.000
_cell.angle_alpha   90.00
_cell.angle_beta   90.00
_cell.angle_gamma   90.00
#
_symmetry.space_group_name_H-M   'P 1'
#
loop_
_entity.id
_entity.type
_entity.pdbx_description
1 polymer ?
#
loop_
_entity_poly.entity_id
_entity_poly.type
_entity_poly.pdbx_seq_one_letter_code
_entity_poly.pdbx_strand_id
1 'polypeptide(L)'
;MGNFNRIDREMADEEERRDGKGLGKGMRMVLRYEDGQSCWNGPRRKTDVWLACSETEELWRVTEAEKCVYKMEVGTPAACDELLEPPTPKGKDEL
;
A
#
# COMPACT_ATOMS: atom_id res chain seq x y z
N MET A 1 -6.31 5.61 14.74
CA MET A 1 -6.07 5.03 13.41
C MET A 1 -5.27 3.74 13.49
N GLY A 2 -4.24 3.65 14.34
CA GLY A 2 -3.49 2.42 14.61
C GLY A 2 -2.09 2.80 15.07
N ASN A 3 -1.32 1.85 15.58
CA ASN A 3 0.11 1.99 15.82
C ASN A 3 0.86 1.33 14.67
N PHE A 4 1.96 1.93 14.22
CA PHE A 4 2.81 1.29 13.21
C PHE A 4 3.27 -0.08 13.70
N ASN A 5 3.11 -1.10 12.87
CA ASN A 5 3.45 -2.48 13.17
C ASN A 5 4.56 -2.99 12.25
N ARG A 6 4.37 -2.90 10.92
CA ARG A 6 5.31 -3.43 9.93
C ARG A 6 5.11 -2.80 8.55
N ILE A 7 6.06 -3.06 7.65
CA ILE A 7 5.98 -2.78 6.22
C ILE A 7 5.81 -4.11 5.50
N ASP A 8 4.73 -4.23 4.74
CA ASP A 8 4.45 -5.38 3.87
C ASP A 8 4.59 -4.98 2.39
N ARG A 9 4.58 -5.98 1.50
CA ARG A 9 4.46 -5.79 0.05
C ARG A 9 3.27 -6.61 -0.44
N GLU A 10 2.31 -5.96 -1.08
CA GLU A 10 1.12 -6.61 -1.62
C GLU A 10 0.89 -6.25 -3.08
N MET A 11 0.22 -7.13 -3.82
CA MET A 11 -0.15 -6.88 -5.21
C MET A 11 -1.40 -6.00 -5.25
N ALA A 12 -1.29 -4.83 -5.89
CA ALA A 12 -2.44 -4.04 -6.29
C ALA A 12 -2.90 -4.47 -7.68
N ASP A 13 -4.22 -4.54 -7.88
CA ASP A 13 -4.86 -4.77 -9.18
C ASP A 13 -6.04 -3.82 -9.33
N GLU A 14 -5.74 -2.51 -9.32
CA GLU A 14 -6.73 -1.46 -9.60
C GLU A 14 -6.60 -0.99 -11.05
N GLU A 15 -7.73 -0.68 -11.67
CA GLU A 15 -7.74 0.02 -12.95
C GLU A 15 -7.13 1.41 -12.78
N GLU A 16 -6.35 1.85 -13.77
CA GLU A 16 -5.77 3.19 -13.75
C GLU A 16 -6.88 4.23 -13.78
N ARG A 17 -6.86 5.10 -12.77
CA ARG A 17 -7.79 6.21 -12.68
C ARG A 17 -7.39 7.29 -13.68
N ARG A 18 -8.39 7.98 -14.25
CA ARG A 18 -8.17 9.04 -15.26
C ARG A 18 -7.33 10.22 -14.78
N ASP A 19 -7.27 10.42 -13.47
CA ASP A 19 -6.50 11.48 -12.81
C ASP A 19 -5.03 11.09 -12.54
N GLY A 20 -4.63 9.86 -12.86
CA GLY A 20 -3.27 9.36 -12.61
C GLY A 20 -2.93 9.14 -11.14
N LYS A 21 -3.90 9.38 -10.24
CA LYS A 21 -3.75 9.17 -8.81
C LYS A 21 -4.35 7.81 -8.53
N GLY A 22 -3.56 6.79 -8.24
CA GLY A 22 -4.10 5.46 -7.99
C GLY A 22 -3.00 4.42 -7.81
N LEU A 23 -3.35 3.26 -7.24
CA LEU A 23 -2.37 2.20 -7.02
C LEU A 23 -1.97 1.49 -8.32
N GLY A 24 -2.83 1.50 -9.35
CA GLY A 24 -2.61 0.77 -10.60
C GLY A 24 -2.39 -0.74 -10.35
N LYS A 25 -1.64 -1.38 -11.25
CA LYS A 25 -1.28 -2.80 -11.15
C LYS A 25 0.18 -2.98 -10.74
N GLY A 26 0.45 -3.92 -9.84
CA GLY A 26 1.82 -4.29 -9.44
C GLY A 26 2.03 -4.35 -7.93
N MET A 27 3.26 -4.67 -7.51
CA MET A 27 3.61 -4.70 -6.10
C MET A 27 3.64 -3.30 -5.51
N ARG A 28 3.02 -3.14 -4.34
CA ARG A 28 2.98 -1.90 -3.57
C ARG A 28 3.46 -2.13 -2.16
N MET A 29 4.18 -1.16 -1.62
CA MET A 29 4.50 -1.13 -0.20
C MET A 29 3.25 -0.77 0.59
N VAL A 30 3.00 -1.53 1.66
CA VAL A 30 1.84 -1.33 2.53
C VAL A 30 2.34 -1.14 3.96
N LEU A 31 2.10 0.03 4.53
CA LEU A 31 2.39 0.30 5.94
C LEU A 31 1.21 -0.18 6.78
N ARG A 32 1.47 -1.10 7.70
CA ARG A 32 0.46 -1.67 8.60
C ARG A 32 0.40 -0.86 9.88
N TYR A 33 -0.76 -0.25 10.12
CA TYR A 33 -1.08 0.35 11.41
C TYR A 33 -2.14 -0.50 12.11
N GLU A 34 -1.78 -1.17 13.19
CA GLU A 34 -2.62 -2.13 13.89
C GLU A 34 -2.83 -1.68 15.34
N ASP A 35 -3.71 -2.33 16.09
CA ASP A 35 -3.85 -2.06 17.53
C ASP A 35 -4.09 -0.58 17.87
N GLY A 36 -5.01 0.08 17.15
CA GLY A 36 -5.43 1.44 17.46
C GLY A 36 -6.41 1.55 18.63
N GLN A 37 -7.04 2.72 18.74
CA GLN A 37 -8.11 2.97 19.72
C GLN A 37 -9.27 1.98 19.53
N SER A 38 -9.84 1.51 20.64
CA SER A 38 -11.04 0.66 20.65
C SER A 38 -12.18 1.27 19.84
N CYS A 39 -12.84 0.42 19.05
CA CYS A 39 -13.99 0.78 18.22
C CYS A 39 -15.26 0.16 18.83
N TRP A 40 -16.35 0.92 18.82
CA TRP A 40 -17.63 0.42 19.30
C TRP A 40 -18.17 -0.69 18.40
N ASN A 41 -18.41 -1.90 18.92
CA ASN A 41 -18.87 -3.06 18.14
C ASN A 41 -18.01 -3.31 16.87
N GLY A 42 -16.70 -3.21 17.01
CA GLY A 42 -15.75 -3.46 15.91
C GLY A 42 -14.37 -3.85 16.45
N PRO A 43 -13.45 -4.27 15.58
CA PRO A 43 -12.08 -4.54 15.98
C PRO A 43 -11.40 -3.27 16.48
N ARG A 44 -10.23 -3.42 17.12
CA ARG A 44 -9.35 -2.26 17.35
C ARG A 44 -9.05 -1.60 16.01
N ARG A 45 -9.10 -0.27 15.96
CA ARG A 45 -8.90 0.46 14.70
C ARG A 45 -7.56 0.05 14.07
N LYS A 46 -7.61 -0.32 12.79
CA LYS A 46 -6.42 -0.59 11.98
C LYS A 46 -6.49 0.22 10.69
N THR A 47 -5.34 0.54 10.12
CA THR A 47 -5.21 1.31 8.88
C THR A 47 -4.09 0.71 8.04
N ASP A 48 -4.42 0.35 6.81
CA ASP A 48 -3.45 -0.09 5.80
C ASP A 48 -3.17 1.08 4.87
N VAL A 49 -1.93 1.58 4.87
CA VAL A 49 -1.52 2.68 4.00
C VAL A 49 -0.75 2.11 2.82
N TRP A 50 -1.39 2.15 1.65
CA TRP A 50 -0.83 1.72 0.39
C TRP A 50 -0.10 2.88 -0.27
N LEU A 51 1.18 2.66 -0.58
CA LEU A 51 2.02 3.67 -1.20
C LEU A 51 2.13 3.42 -2.70
N ALA A 52 1.94 4.46 -3.50
CA ALA A 52 2.23 4.45 -4.92
C ALA A 52 3.23 5.55 -5.26
N CYS A 53 4.00 5.33 -6.32
CA CYS A 53 4.93 6.32 -6.84
C CYS A 53 4.16 7.56 -7.32
N SER A 54 4.56 8.72 -6.82
CA SER A 54 4.09 10.04 -7.28
C SER A 54 5.17 11.08 -7.01
N GLU A 55 5.18 12.17 -7.79
CA GLU A 55 6.17 13.25 -7.62
C GLU A 55 5.99 14.01 -6.29
N THR A 56 4.79 14.02 -5.74
CA THR A 56 4.45 14.75 -4.52
C THR A 56 3.77 13.86 -3.50
N GLU A 57 4.02 14.14 -2.22
CA GLU A 57 3.30 13.56 -1.10
C GLU A 57 1.83 13.98 -1.13
N GLU A 58 0.92 13.05 -1.40
CA GLU A 58 -0.51 13.33 -1.49
C GLU A 58 -1.36 12.15 -1.04
N LEU A 59 -2.35 12.41 -0.18
CA LEU A 59 -3.37 11.43 0.20
C LEU A 59 -4.47 11.40 -0.87
N TRP A 60 -4.54 10.32 -1.65
CA TRP A 60 -5.47 10.21 -2.78
C TRP A 60 -6.82 9.64 -2.39
N ARG A 61 -6.85 8.67 -1.48
CA ARG A 61 -8.09 8.01 -1.08
C ARG A 61 -8.01 7.53 0.35
N VAL A 62 -9.13 7.67 1.06
CA VAL A 62 -9.36 6.98 2.32
C VAL A 62 -10.68 6.23 2.18
N THR A 63 -10.69 4.96 2.54
CA THR A 63 -11.91 4.14 2.51
C THR A 63 -11.96 3.26 3.74
N GLU A 64 -13.13 3.18 4.35
CA GLU A 64 -13.40 2.22 5.43
C GLU A 64 -13.84 0.91 4.77
N ALA A 65 -12.89 -0.03 4.61
CA ALA A 65 -13.14 -1.30 3.93
C ALA A 65 -14.08 -2.20 4.76
N GLU A 66 -13.89 -2.17 6.07
CA GLU A 66 -14.79 -2.74 7.07
C GLU A 66 -14.86 -1.78 8.25
N LYS A 67 -15.81 -2.00 9.15
CA LYS A 67 -15.96 -1.16 10.34
C LYS A 67 -14.64 -1.03 11.11
N CYS A 68 -14.15 0.20 11.25
CA CYS A 68 -12.89 0.55 11.90
C CYS A 68 -11.62 -0.04 11.25
N VAL A 69 -11.73 -0.48 10.00
CA VAL A 69 -10.64 -0.95 9.15
C VAL A 69 -10.51 0.00 7.96
N TYR A 70 -9.44 0.78 7.96
CA TYR A 70 -9.24 1.81 6.95
C TYR A 70 -8.19 1.37 5.93
N LYS A 71 -8.42 1.67 4.65
CA LYS A 71 -7.44 1.65 3.58
C LYS A 71 -7.16 3.10 3.18
N MET A 72 -5.88 3.46 3.12
CA MET A 72 -5.42 4.74 2.61
C MET A 72 -4.55 4.52 1.39
N GLU A 73 -4.75 5.30 0.34
CA GLU A 73 -3.91 5.33 -0.86
C GLU A 73 -3.16 6.65 -0.85
N VAL A 74 -1.83 6.56 -0.87
CA VAL A 74 -0.94 7.72 -0.77
C VAL A 74 0.03 7.70 -1.94
N GLY A 75 0.06 8.79 -2.68
CA GLY A 75 1.13 9.10 -3.62
C GLY A 75 2.33 9.64 -2.87
N THR A 76 3.51 9.06 -3.09
CA THR A 76 4.75 9.52 -2.46
C THR A 76 5.95 9.24 -3.37
N PRO A 77 6.93 10.16 -3.43
CA PRO A 77 8.20 9.91 -4.13
C PRO A 77 8.99 8.77 -3.47
N ALA A 78 8.77 8.47 -2.18
CA ALA A 78 9.43 7.37 -1.48
C ALA A 78 9.03 5.97 -2.00
N ALA A 79 7.92 5.88 -2.74
CA ALA A 79 7.46 4.64 -3.36
C ALA A 79 7.82 4.54 -4.85
N CYS A 80 8.56 5.52 -5.39
CA CYS A 80 9.16 5.42 -6.71
C CYS A 80 10.44 4.59 -6.62
N ASP A 81 10.40 3.38 -7.18
CA ASP A 81 11.60 2.55 -7.31
C ASP A 81 12.45 3.08 -8.48
N GLU A 82 13.59 3.71 -8.20
CA GLU A 82 14.68 3.82 -9.19
C GLU A 82 15.58 2.57 -9.20
N LEU A 83 15.49 1.65 -8.22
CA LEU A 83 16.57 0.67 -7.94
C LEU A 83 16.17 -0.75 -7.48
N LEU A 84 14.89 -1.16 -7.50
CA LEU A 84 14.51 -2.51 -7.04
C LEU A 84 13.88 -3.32 -8.17
N GLU A 85 14.70 -3.66 -9.17
CA GLU A 85 14.38 -4.80 -10.03
C GLU A 85 14.17 -6.04 -9.15
N PRO A 86 13.11 -6.84 -9.38
CA PRO A 86 13.00 -8.13 -8.71
C PRO A 86 14.22 -8.97 -9.10
N PRO A 87 14.83 -9.75 -8.18
CA PRO A 87 15.90 -10.64 -8.56
C PRO A 87 15.36 -11.63 -9.60
N THR A 88 15.76 -11.46 -10.85
CA THR A 88 15.46 -12.42 -11.89
C THR A 88 16.18 -13.73 -11.51
N PRO A 89 15.47 -14.86 -11.42
CA PRO A 89 16.14 -16.14 -11.25
C PRO A 89 16.95 -16.37 -12.52
N LYS A 90 18.28 -16.29 -12.43
CA LYS A 90 19.19 -16.71 -13.50
C LYS A 90 18.88 -18.18 -13.79
N GLY A 91 18.23 -18.43 -14.93
CA GLY A 91 18.04 -19.78 -15.44
C GLY A 91 19.40 -20.47 -15.52
N LYS A 92 19.50 -21.65 -14.92
CA LYS A 92 20.61 -22.56 -15.22
C LYS A 92 20.44 -22.99 -16.67
N ASP A 93 21.36 -22.57 -17.52
CA ASP A 93 21.71 -23.29 -18.75
C ASP A 93 22.08 -24.72 -18.35
N GLU A 94 21.25 -25.70 -18.70
CA GLU A 94 21.67 -27.09 -18.81
C GLU A 94 21.84 -27.40 -20.30
N LEU A 95 23.09 -27.67 -20.64
CA LEU A 95 23.64 -28.01 -21.95
C LEU A 95 23.38 -29.47 -22.30
#